data_AF-A0AA39VC15-F1
#
_entry.id   AF-A0AA39VC15-F1
#
_cell.length_a   1.000
_cell.length_b   1.000
_cell.length_c   1.000
_cell.angle_alpha   90.00
_cell.angle_beta   90.00
_cell.angle_gamma   90.00
#
_symmetry.space_group_name_H-M   'P 1'
#
loop_
_entity.id
_entity.type
_entity.pdbx_description
1 polymer ?
#
loop_
_entity_poly.entity_id
_entity_poly.type
_entity_poly.pdbx_seq_one_letter_code
_entity_poly.pdbx_strand_id
1 'polypeptide(L)'
;MPFLIGLKNGLTTIPDVFIVVSDVSKAFDSIDQDKLLDVMKDVVLKDRYLLERSHQVVCTKKSLSVHENLILMDHNIYPCYTRFTSSLTFPSLHSILVNQVQNRCVRREKILFLLNELVKRNVMQLNKKFYQQGIGIPQGSVLSSLLCSLYYGDLERNVIYPFLEKTRRSVIEVPFGNHNSGEYSRENTIISSPSNMLLRFIDDFIFISTSREQATSFFYRLHRGFQDYNCYMNEEKFCVNFDIGNKSRFPSNRLYVGEDGISFLRWSGLLVNSSTLEVQGDYTRYLNNHLRSTLTVRWQGKPDHDLKMKLQCFVRPKCHPIFFDSNINSADVVRLNIYQVFLLCAMKFHCYVSELSSIWKLCTRSYLKIIERSLRYLHLLIKKRMQSVNIGPNFCPVLQLEEGEVEWLGLNAYVQVLKRKQSRHKELLSLLRSKLSAHRITENVSCPLNYAIDKTHSSSIWKIKY
;
A
#
# COMPACT_ATOMS: atom_id res chain seq x y z
N MET A 1 13.15 -1.25 -0.14
CA MET A 1 13.70 -2.42 0.60
C MET A 1 15.22 -2.38 0.73
N PRO A 2 16.04 -2.16 -0.33
CA PRO A 2 17.50 -2.06 -0.18
C PRO A 2 17.93 -0.99 0.83
N PHE A 3 17.21 0.14 0.86
CA PHE A 3 17.39 1.22 1.85
C PHE A 3 17.23 0.72 3.30
N LEU A 4 16.15 -0.01 3.62
CA LEU A 4 15.89 -0.52 4.98
C LEU A 4 16.93 -1.56 5.42
N ILE A 5 17.43 -2.37 4.48
CA ILE A 5 18.45 -3.38 4.77
C ILE A 5 19.80 -2.72 4.97
N GLY A 6 20.18 -1.73 4.14
CA GLY A 6 21.39 -0.95 4.33
C GLY A 6 21.43 -0.22 5.68
N LEU A 7 20.26 0.24 6.15
CA LEU A 7 20.11 0.82 7.50
C LEU A 7 20.30 -0.20 8.62
N LYS A 8 19.83 -1.44 8.43
CA LYS A 8 19.86 -2.50 9.45
C LYS A 8 21.15 -3.34 9.44
N ASN A 9 21.85 -3.45 8.31
CA ASN A 9 22.98 -4.37 8.12
C ASN A 9 24.37 -3.70 8.28
N GLY A 10 24.49 -2.63 9.06
CA GLY A 10 25.77 -1.95 9.25
C GLY A 10 26.03 -1.37 10.64
N LEU A 11 25.08 -1.44 11.56
CA LEU A 11 25.17 -0.77 12.87
C LEU A 11 24.50 -1.62 13.95
N THR A 12 25.07 -1.62 15.16
CA THR A 12 24.49 -2.23 16.37
C THR A 12 23.19 -1.55 16.80
N THR A 13 22.92 -0.34 16.29
CA THR A 13 21.71 0.46 16.48
C THR A 13 21.22 1.00 15.15
N ILE A 14 19.90 0.99 14.91
CA ILE A 14 19.31 1.62 13.72
C ILE A 14 19.61 3.13 13.80
N PRO A 15 20.21 3.75 12.77
CA PRO A 15 20.51 5.18 12.80
C PRO A 15 19.22 6.00 12.83
N ASP A 16 19.28 7.19 13.41
CA ASP A 16 18.12 8.08 13.47
C ASP A 16 17.55 8.33 12.06
N VAL A 17 16.24 8.19 11.96
CA VAL A 17 15.52 8.33 10.69
C VAL A 17 14.63 9.56 10.74
N PHE A 18 14.73 10.38 9.69
CA PHE A 18 13.95 11.60 9.52
C PHE A 18 12.97 11.41 8.36
N ILE A 19 11.68 11.45 8.68
CA ILE A 19 10.58 11.16 7.77
C ILE A 19 9.80 12.44 7.50
N VAL A 20 9.51 12.68 6.23
CA VAL A 20 8.61 13.74 5.76
C VAL A 20 7.48 13.12 4.95
N VAL A 21 6.24 13.31 5.38
CA VAL A 21 5.05 12.83 4.67
C VAL A 21 4.21 14.03 4.23
N SER A 22 3.77 14.02 2.98
CA SER A 22 2.96 15.10 2.43
C SER A 22 1.95 14.58 1.41
N ASP A 23 0.81 15.26 1.33
CA ASP A 23 -0.28 15.02 0.38
C ASP A 23 -0.35 16.22 -0.56
N VAL A 24 -0.39 16.04 -1.88
CA VAL A 24 -0.62 17.17 -2.78
C VAL A 24 -2.06 17.65 -2.63
N SER A 25 -2.24 18.95 -2.40
CA SER A 25 -3.55 19.57 -2.30
C SER A 25 -4.24 19.57 -3.66
N LYS A 26 -5.43 18.95 -3.73
CA LYS A 26 -6.28 18.88 -4.94
C LYS A 26 -5.52 18.37 -6.17
N ALA A 27 -4.76 17.30 -6.02
CA ALA A 27 -3.76 16.84 -6.99
C ALA A 27 -4.25 16.70 -8.45
N PHE A 28 -5.51 16.32 -8.67
CA PHE A 28 -6.11 16.24 -10.01
C PHE A 28 -6.58 17.60 -10.52
N ASP A 29 -7.13 18.43 -9.63
CA ASP A 29 -7.74 19.71 -9.97
C ASP A 29 -6.70 20.84 -10.08
N SER A 30 -5.47 20.60 -9.58
CA SER A 30 -4.36 21.55 -9.63
C SER A 30 -3.44 21.36 -10.84
N ILE A 31 -3.56 20.28 -11.61
CA ILE A 31 -2.66 20.03 -12.74
C ILE A 31 -2.74 21.16 -13.76
N ASP A 32 -1.57 21.72 -14.10
CA ASP A 32 -1.43 22.62 -15.24
C ASP A 32 -1.58 21.81 -16.53
N GLN A 33 -2.61 22.15 -17.31
CA GLN A 33 -2.99 21.41 -18.49
C GLN A 33 -1.97 21.55 -19.63
N ASP A 34 -1.34 22.72 -19.79
CA ASP A 34 -0.36 22.94 -20.86
C ASP A 34 0.93 22.22 -20.54
N LYS A 35 1.40 22.35 -19.29
CA LYS A 35 2.55 21.60 -18.79
C LYS A 35 2.34 20.09 -18.91
N LEU A 36 1.15 19.58 -18.55
CA LEU A 36 0.82 18.17 -18.73
C LEU A 36 0.93 17.73 -20.20
N LEU A 37 0.37 18.52 -21.13
CA LEU A 37 0.44 18.18 -22.56
C LEU A 37 1.88 18.20 -23.08
N ASP A 38 2.73 19.10 -22.57
CA ASP A 38 4.16 19.12 -22.88
C ASP A 38 4.87 17.88 -22.34
N VAL A 39 4.63 17.49 -21.09
CA VAL A 39 5.14 16.24 -20.52
C VAL A 39 4.72 15.04 -21.37
N MET A 40 3.48 15.03 -21.87
CA MET A 40 3.00 13.94 -22.74
C MET A 40 3.69 13.88 -24.11
N LYS A 41 4.24 14.99 -24.62
CA LYS A 41 5.03 14.97 -25.86
C LYS A 41 6.35 14.21 -25.68
N ASP A 42 6.94 14.28 -24.48
CA ASP A 42 8.17 13.58 -24.11
C ASP A 42 7.93 12.12 -23.72
N VAL A 43 6.71 11.77 -23.32
CA VAL A 43 6.32 10.38 -23.05
C VAL A 43 5.96 9.63 -24.34
N VAL A 44 5.23 10.29 -25.25
CA VAL A 44 4.79 9.70 -26.53
C VAL A 44 5.82 9.98 -27.63
N LEU A 45 6.89 9.18 -27.62
CA LEU A 45 8.07 9.38 -28.47
C LEU A 45 7.93 8.84 -29.91
N LYS A 46 7.31 7.67 -30.10
CA LYS A 46 7.28 7.00 -31.41
C LYS A 46 6.22 7.65 -32.30
N ASP A 47 6.50 7.78 -33.60
CA ASP A 47 5.53 8.32 -34.57
C ASP A 47 4.31 7.41 -34.75
N ARG A 48 4.50 6.10 -34.56
CA ARG A 48 3.45 5.08 -34.67
C ARG A 48 3.57 4.03 -33.57
N TYR A 49 2.41 3.62 -33.07
CA TYR A 49 2.25 2.56 -32.09
C TYR A 49 1.36 1.48 -32.70
N LEU A 50 1.87 0.25 -32.78
CA LEU A 50 1.09 -0.91 -33.22
C LEU A 50 0.47 -1.60 -32.02
N LEU A 51 -0.85 -1.73 -32.05
CA LEU A 51 -1.64 -2.41 -31.04
C LEU A 51 -2.15 -3.72 -31.62
N GLU A 52 -1.76 -4.82 -31.01
CA GLU A 52 -2.24 -6.16 -31.34
C GLU A 52 -3.41 -6.51 -30.42
N ARG A 53 -4.51 -6.95 -31.02
CA ARG A 53 -5.71 -7.38 -30.29
C ARG A 53 -5.73 -8.91 -30.23
N SER A 54 -5.75 -9.47 -29.02
CA SER A 54 -5.86 -10.91 -28.82
C SER A 54 -7.00 -11.24 -27.87
N HIS A 55 -7.57 -12.44 -28.01
CA HIS A 55 -8.62 -12.93 -27.12
C HIS A 55 -8.08 -14.12 -26.33
N GLN A 56 -8.11 -14.02 -25.01
CA GLN A 56 -7.72 -15.11 -24.13
C GLN A 56 -8.96 -15.81 -23.58
N VAL A 57 -9.14 -17.07 -23.98
CA VAL A 57 -10.17 -17.95 -23.44
C VAL A 57 -9.58 -18.71 -22.26
N VAL A 58 -9.99 -18.33 -21.05
CA VAL A 58 -9.62 -19.01 -19.80
C VAL A 58 -10.74 -19.99 -19.47
N CYS A 59 -10.43 -21.29 -19.55
CA CYS A 59 -11.37 -22.35 -19.26
C CYS A 59 -11.01 -23.01 -17.93
N THR A 60 -11.66 -22.61 -16.85
CA THR A 60 -11.50 -23.31 -15.57
C THR A 60 -12.55 -24.41 -15.44
N LYS A 61 -12.34 -25.37 -14.51
CA LYS A 61 -13.34 -26.43 -14.19
C LYS A 61 -14.74 -25.89 -13.82
N LYS A 62 -14.89 -24.58 -13.56
CA LYS A 62 -16.14 -23.96 -13.09
C LYS A 62 -16.63 -22.81 -13.97
N SER A 63 -15.83 -22.31 -14.90
CA SER A 63 -16.20 -21.15 -15.71
C SER A 63 -15.35 -21.06 -16.97
N LEU A 64 -15.99 -20.64 -18.06
CA LEU A 64 -15.33 -20.16 -19.27
C LEU A 64 -15.40 -18.63 -19.25
N SER A 65 -14.26 -17.96 -19.35
CA SER A 65 -14.20 -16.51 -19.50
C SER A 65 -13.31 -16.13 -20.67
N VAL A 66 -13.80 -15.19 -21.49
CA VAL A 66 -13.05 -14.61 -22.60
C VAL A 66 -12.61 -13.23 -22.19
N HIS A 67 -11.30 -12.98 -22.21
CA HIS A 67 -10.71 -11.69 -21.93
C HIS A 67 -10.14 -11.12 -23.22
N GLU A 68 -10.50 -9.89 -23.53
CA GLU A 68 -9.87 -9.14 -24.60
C GLU A 68 -8.58 -8.50 -24.07
N ASN A 69 -7.49 -8.72 -24.79
CA ASN A 69 -6.18 -8.18 -24.48
C ASN A 69 -5.71 -7.29 -25.64
N LEU A 70 -5.34 -6.06 -25.31
CA LEU A 70 -4.72 -5.13 -26.24
C LEU A 70 -3.24 -4.97 -25.84
N ILE A 71 -2.33 -5.34 -26.73
CA ILE A 71 -0.89 -5.37 -26.46
C ILE A 71 -0.19 -4.37 -27.37
N LEU A 72 0.67 -3.54 -26.80
CA LEU A 72 1.56 -2.69 -27.58
C LEU A 72 2.72 -3.52 -28.12
N MET A 73 2.88 -3.60 -29.44
CA MET A 73 4.00 -4.28 -30.07
C MET A 73 5.25 -3.40 -30.06
N ASP A 74 6.39 -3.99 -29.71
CA ASP A 74 7.70 -3.35 -29.86
C ASP A 74 8.44 -3.96 -31.04
N HIS A 75 8.77 -3.14 -32.05
CA HIS A 75 9.46 -3.59 -33.26
C HIS A 75 10.91 -4.02 -33.03
N ASN A 76 11.51 -3.67 -31.87
CA ASN A 76 12.90 -3.98 -31.55
C ASN A 76 13.11 -5.38 -30.96
N ILE A 77 12.06 -6.21 -30.85
CA ILE A 77 12.16 -7.59 -30.38
C ILE A 77 11.80 -8.50 -31.57
N TYR A 78 12.79 -9.26 -32.06
CA TYR A 78 12.61 -10.28 -33.09
C TYR A 78 11.37 -11.16 -32.81
N PRO A 79 10.59 -11.53 -33.85
CA PRO A 79 9.30 -12.22 -33.70
C PRO A 79 9.38 -13.63 -33.10
N CYS A 80 10.58 -14.15 -32.80
CA CYS A 80 10.78 -15.49 -32.27
C CYS A 80 10.90 -15.56 -30.73
N TYR A 81 11.03 -14.43 -30.03
CA TYR A 81 11.09 -14.39 -28.57
C TYR A 81 10.38 -13.14 -28.03
N THR A 82 9.07 -13.05 -28.25
CA THR A 82 8.23 -12.20 -27.39
C THR A 82 8.24 -12.79 -25.99
N ARG A 83 9.21 -12.38 -25.17
CA ARG A 83 8.97 -12.27 -23.73
C ARG A 83 7.80 -11.31 -23.60
N PHE A 84 6.60 -11.87 -23.51
CA PHE A 84 5.37 -11.19 -23.12
C PHE A 84 5.73 -10.17 -22.04
N THR A 85 5.71 -8.88 -22.38
CA THR A 85 6.12 -7.82 -21.48
C THR A 85 5.08 -7.68 -20.36
N SER A 86 5.29 -8.48 -19.32
CA SER A 86 5.21 -8.12 -17.90
C SER A 86 3.94 -7.46 -17.35
N SER A 87 2.75 -7.73 -17.90
CA SER A 87 1.48 -7.30 -17.27
C SER A 87 0.40 -8.38 -17.17
N LEU A 88 0.51 -9.49 -17.92
CA LEU A 88 -0.40 -10.62 -17.79
C LEU A 88 0.22 -11.65 -16.84
N THR A 89 -0.19 -11.64 -15.56
CA THR A 89 0.12 -12.74 -14.63
C THR A 89 -0.74 -13.94 -15.02
N PHE A 90 -0.17 -14.85 -15.80
CA PHE A 90 -0.85 -16.07 -16.24
C PHE A 90 -1.06 -17.03 -15.06
N PRO A 91 -2.31 -17.41 -14.72
CA PRO A 91 -2.54 -18.58 -13.89
C PRO A 91 -2.34 -19.81 -14.79
N SER A 92 -1.19 -20.46 -14.67
CA SER A 92 -0.91 -21.72 -15.36
C SER A 92 -2.01 -22.74 -15.05
N LEU A 93 -2.70 -23.22 -16.09
CA LEU A 93 -2.95 -24.64 -16.41
C LEU A 93 -4.08 -24.83 -17.45
N HIS A 94 -4.92 -23.81 -17.75
CA HIS A 94 -6.06 -23.98 -18.68
C HIS A 94 -6.48 -22.69 -19.40
N SER A 95 -5.60 -22.10 -20.23
CA SER A 95 -5.95 -20.94 -21.07
C SER A 95 -5.53 -21.16 -22.52
N ILE A 96 -6.44 -20.92 -23.46
CA ILE A 96 -6.16 -20.86 -24.90
C ILE A 96 -6.11 -19.38 -25.27
N LEU A 97 -5.02 -18.94 -25.90
CA LEU A 97 -4.93 -17.61 -26.47
C LEU A 97 -5.20 -17.71 -27.97
N VAL A 98 -6.26 -17.05 -28.42
CA VAL A 98 -6.59 -16.94 -29.83
C VAL A 98 -6.12 -15.57 -30.29
N ASN A 99 -5.04 -15.55 -31.06
CA ASN A 99 -4.62 -14.35 -31.74
C ASN A 99 -5.49 -14.17 -32.99
N GLN A 100 -6.39 -13.20 -32.96
CA GLN A 100 -7.06 -12.74 -34.18
C GLN A 100 -6.23 -11.57 -34.67
N VAL A 101 -5.49 -11.73 -35.77
CA VAL A 101 -4.54 -10.75 -36.30
C VAL A 101 -5.27 -9.49 -36.76
N GLN A 102 -5.69 -8.66 -35.80
CA GLN A 102 -6.28 -7.36 -36.00
C GLN A 102 -5.34 -6.33 -35.39
N ASN A 103 -4.36 -5.92 -36.20
CA ASN A 103 -3.39 -4.91 -35.80
C ASN A 103 -3.96 -3.52 -36.04
N ARG A 104 -3.99 -2.70 -35.00
CA ARG A 104 -4.37 -1.29 -35.09
C ARG A 104 -3.12 -0.44 -35.00
N CYS A 105 -2.80 0.28 -36.08
CA CYS A 105 -1.77 1.30 -36.06
C CYS A 105 -2.37 2.62 -35.57
N VAL A 106 -1.79 3.20 -34.52
CA VAL A 106 -2.17 4.52 -34.01
C VAL A 106 -0.98 5.47 -34.18
N ARG A 107 -1.21 6.62 -34.83
CA ARG A 107 -0.17 7.63 -34.99
C ARG A 107 -0.06 8.54 -33.77
N ARG A 108 1.15 9.07 -33.54
CA ARG A 108 1.46 10.02 -32.46
C ARG A 108 0.51 11.21 -32.45
N GLU A 109 0.24 11.80 -33.62
CA GLU A 109 -0.62 12.99 -33.72
C GLU A 109 -2.04 12.68 -33.23
N LYS A 110 -2.54 11.46 -33.49
CA LYS A 110 -3.86 11.05 -33.02
C LYS A 110 -3.90 10.89 -31.51
N ILE A 111 -2.84 10.37 -30.90
CA ILE A 111 -2.73 10.22 -29.44
C ILE A 111 -2.71 11.61 -28.79
N LEU A 112 -1.84 12.50 -29.25
CA LEU A 112 -1.73 13.86 -28.73
C LEU A 112 -3.03 14.65 -28.93
N PHE A 113 -3.69 14.47 -30.08
CA PHE A 113 -5.02 15.05 -30.31
C PHE A 113 -6.04 14.57 -29.27
N LEU A 114 -6.15 13.26 -29.04
CA LEU A 114 -7.10 12.70 -28.06
C LEU A 114 -6.78 13.14 -26.63
N LEU A 115 -5.50 13.24 -26.27
CA LEU A 115 -5.07 13.76 -24.98
C LEU A 115 -5.46 15.24 -24.83
N ASN A 116 -5.26 16.04 -25.87
CA ASN A 116 -5.66 17.44 -25.88
C ASN A 116 -7.18 17.58 -25.72
N GLU A 117 -7.98 16.80 -26.46
CA GLU A 117 -9.44 16.79 -26.29
C GLU A 117 -9.83 16.44 -24.84
N LEU A 118 -9.25 15.38 -24.27
CA LEU A 118 -9.57 14.95 -22.91
C LEU A 118 -9.23 16.01 -21.86
N VAL A 119 -8.06 16.64 -21.97
CA VAL A 119 -7.54 17.56 -20.96
C VAL A 119 -8.15 18.95 -21.13
N LYS A 120 -8.16 19.49 -22.35
CA LYS A 120 -8.57 20.88 -22.61
C LYS A 120 -10.06 21.03 -22.91
N ARG A 121 -10.73 19.99 -23.40
CA ARG A 121 -12.14 20.05 -23.85
C ARG A 121 -13.08 19.18 -23.04
N ASN A 122 -12.74 18.94 -21.77
CA ASN A 122 -13.66 18.29 -20.84
C ASN A 122 -14.82 19.22 -20.46
N VAL A 123 -16.04 18.89 -20.90
CA VAL A 123 -17.26 19.63 -20.61
C VAL A 123 -18.12 18.84 -19.63
N MET A 124 -18.44 19.45 -18.49
CA MET A 124 -19.35 18.90 -17.49
C MET A 124 -20.71 19.58 -17.59
N GLN A 125 -21.78 18.79 -17.59
CA GLN A 125 -23.13 19.29 -17.47
C GLN A 125 -23.59 19.21 -16.02
N LEU A 126 -23.93 20.35 -15.43
CA LEU A 126 -24.57 20.43 -14.13
C LEU A 126 -25.94 21.09 -14.30
N ASN A 127 -27.00 20.33 -14.03
CA ASN A 127 -28.38 20.73 -14.33
C ASN A 127 -28.56 21.10 -15.82
N LYS A 128 -28.94 22.34 -16.11
CA LYS A 128 -29.14 22.87 -17.47
C LYS A 128 -27.96 23.70 -17.99
N LYS A 129 -26.82 23.70 -17.27
CA LYS A 129 -25.63 24.49 -17.62
C LYS A 129 -24.45 23.59 -17.97
N PHE A 130 -23.65 24.05 -18.93
CA PHE A 130 -22.42 23.40 -19.36
C PHE A 130 -21.22 24.21 -18.86
N TYR A 131 -20.21 23.51 -18.35
CA TYR A 131 -18.98 24.07 -17.82
C TYR A 131 -17.79 23.37 -18.46
N GLN A 132 -16.79 24.13 -18.88
CA GLN A 132 -15.53 23.57 -19.38
C GLN A 132 -14.48 23.60 -18.27
N GLN A 133 -13.79 22.49 -18.04
CA GLN A 133 -12.71 22.42 -17.06
C GLN A 133 -11.46 23.14 -17.58
N GLY A 134 -11.16 24.31 -17.01
CA GLY A 134 -9.99 25.12 -17.40
C GLY A 134 -8.69 24.80 -16.65
N ILE A 135 -8.77 24.12 -15.50
CA ILE A 135 -7.62 23.70 -14.70
C ILE A 135 -7.82 22.29 -14.18
N GLY A 136 -6.71 21.54 -14.08
CA GLY A 136 -6.73 20.15 -13.69
C GLY A 136 -7.23 19.20 -14.78
N ILE A 137 -7.46 17.96 -14.38
CA ILE A 137 -7.92 16.86 -15.23
C ILE A 137 -9.21 16.23 -14.70
N PRO A 138 -10.03 15.59 -15.55
CA PRO A 138 -11.32 15.03 -15.14
C PRO A 138 -11.19 13.90 -14.12
N GLN A 139 -11.72 14.08 -12.91
CA GLN A 139 -11.87 12.98 -11.95
C GLN A 139 -12.93 11.98 -12.47
N GLY A 140 -12.59 10.69 -12.45
CA GLY A 140 -13.45 9.61 -12.97
C GLY A 140 -13.10 9.15 -14.39
N SER A 141 -12.24 9.89 -15.13
CA SER A 141 -11.63 9.36 -16.34
C SER A 141 -10.61 8.27 -16.01
N VAL A 142 -10.64 7.18 -16.78
CA VAL A 142 -9.72 6.04 -16.63
C VAL A 142 -8.25 6.44 -16.80
N LEU A 143 -7.97 7.51 -17.55
CA LEU A 143 -6.61 7.98 -17.81
C LEU A 143 -6.08 8.93 -16.74
N SER A 144 -6.94 9.57 -15.95
CA SER A 144 -6.51 10.70 -15.11
C SER A 144 -5.49 10.30 -14.06
N SER A 145 -5.61 9.12 -13.44
CA SER A 145 -4.62 8.65 -12.45
C SER A 145 -3.24 8.42 -13.08
N LEU A 146 -3.20 7.94 -14.33
CA LEU A 146 -1.93 7.76 -15.06
C LEU A 146 -1.33 9.11 -15.46
N LEU A 147 -2.14 10.03 -16.00
CA LEU A 147 -1.69 11.38 -16.37
C LEU A 147 -1.15 12.14 -15.16
N CYS A 148 -1.87 12.09 -14.03
CA CYS A 148 -1.42 12.63 -12.75
C CYS A 148 -0.08 12.01 -12.30
N SER A 149 0.06 10.69 -12.47
CA SER A 149 1.30 9.99 -12.12
C SER A 149 2.49 10.41 -12.97
N LEU A 150 2.28 10.61 -14.28
CA LEU A 150 3.31 11.07 -15.22
C LEU A 150 3.69 12.53 -14.98
N TYR A 151 2.71 13.38 -14.72
CA TYR A 151 2.92 14.79 -14.39
C TYR A 151 3.82 14.97 -13.17
N TYR A 152 3.50 14.31 -12.05
CA TYR A 152 4.35 14.36 -10.87
C TYR A 152 5.64 13.55 -11.04
N GLY A 153 5.68 12.58 -11.96
CA GLY A 153 6.91 11.88 -12.34
C GLY A 153 7.91 12.80 -13.05
N ASP A 154 7.40 13.72 -13.87
CA ASP A 154 8.21 14.78 -14.50
C ASP A 154 8.73 15.77 -13.45
N LEU A 155 7.87 16.21 -12.52
CA LEU A 155 8.27 17.03 -11.37
C LEU A 155 9.39 16.37 -10.55
N GLU A 156 9.25 15.07 -10.28
CA GLU A 156 10.24 14.29 -9.55
C GLU A 156 11.58 14.29 -10.27
N ARG A 157 11.56 13.94 -11.55
CA ARG A 157 12.76 13.83 -12.41
C ARG A 157 13.49 15.15 -12.55
N ASN A 158 12.76 16.23 -12.80
CA ASN A 158 13.36 17.49 -13.25
C ASN A 158 13.60 18.48 -12.10
N VAL A 159 12.91 18.32 -10.97
CA VAL A 159 13.00 19.28 -9.86
C VAL A 159 13.41 18.61 -8.55
N ILE A 160 12.72 17.54 -8.14
CA ILE A 160 12.95 16.95 -6.81
C ILE A 160 14.28 16.20 -6.75
N TYR A 161 14.58 15.30 -7.70
CA TYR A 161 15.84 14.55 -7.69
C TYR A 161 17.07 15.46 -7.82
N PRO A 162 17.13 16.44 -8.75
CA PRO A 162 18.24 17.38 -8.80
C PRO A 162 18.42 18.18 -7.51
N PHE A 163 17.33 18.56 -6.84
CA PHE A 163 17.38 19.21 -5.53
C PHE A 163 17.99 18.30 -4.45
N LEU A 164 17.57 17.03 -4.40
CA LEU A 164 18.10 16.05 -3.46
C LEU A 164 19.58 15.74 -3.71
N GLU A 165 20.03 15.69 -4.96
CA GLU A 165 21.45 15.51 -5.30
C GLU A 165 22.29 16.71 -4.86
N LYS A 166 21.81 17.94 -5.07
CA LYS A 166 22.51 19.15 -4.65
C LYS A 166 22.68 19.19 -3.12
N THR A 167 21.63 18.86 -2.37
CA THR A 167 21.68 18.82 -0.91
C THR A 167 22.58 17.71 -0.36
N ARG A 168 22.76 16.59 -1.08
CA ARG A 168 23.75 15.57 -0.71
C ARG A 168 25.19 16.09 -0.81
N ARG A 169 25.52 16.80 -1.89
CA ARG A 169 26.89 17.34 -2.10
C ARG A 169 27.26 18.40 -1.08
N SER A 170 26.32 19.30 -0.75
CA SER A 170 26.57 20.34 0.26
C SER A 170 26.81 19.81 1.68
N VAL A 171 26.32 18.60 2.00
CA VAL A 171 26.59 17.94 3.30
C VAL A 171 28.01 17.35 3.35
N ILE A 172 28.57 16.97 2.20
CA ILE A 172 29.93 16.40 2.10
C ILE A 172 31.00 17.52 2.14
N GLU A 173 30.67 18.73 1.68
CA GLU A 173 31.60 19.86 1.55
C GLU A 173 31.68 20.78 2.79
N VAL A 174 31.40 20.28 4.00
CA VAL A 174 31.68 21.07 5.22
C VAL A 174 33.21 21.13 5.41
N PRO A 175 33.85 22.32 5.36
CA PRO A 175 35.30 22.41 5.35
C PRO A 175 35.86 22.13 6.75
N PHE A 176 36.73 21.13 6.85
CA PHE A 176 37.71 21.07 7.92
C PHE A 176 38.49 22.40 7.88
N GLY A 177 38.37 23.18 8.95
CA GLY A 177 39.13 24.41 9.11
C GLY A 177 40.63 24.15 8.95
N ASN A 178 41.30 25.03 8.23
CA ASN A 178 42.75 25.08 8.11
C ASN A 178 43.41 25.04 9.48
N HIS A 179 43.94 23.88 9.89
CA HIS A 179 45.01 23.80 10.87
C HIS A 179 46.18 23.01 10.27
N ASN A 180 47.30 23.72 10.15
CA ASN A 180 48.59 23.15 9.78
C ASN A 180 49.10 22.17 10.85
N SER A 181 49.86 21.18 10.36
CA SER A 181 50.84 20.32 11.05
C SER A 181 50.33 19.18 11.96
N GLY A 182 50.73 17.95 11.62
CA GLY A 182 50.70 16.78 12.50
C GLY A 182 50.25 15.49 11.81
N GLU A 183 51.20 14.61 11.45
CA GLU A 183 50.96 13.25 10.96
C GLU A 183 50.35 12.31 12.03
N TYR A 184 49.78 11.19 11.54
CA TYR A 184 49.21 10.02 12.25
C TYR A 184 47.79 10.25 12.84
N SER A 185 46.70 9.62 12.39
CA SER A 185 46.51 8.24 11.94
C SER A 185 45.25 8.17 11.05
N ARG A 186 45.33 7.53 9.86
CA ARG A 186 44.17 7.23 9.02
C ARG A 186 43.38 6.07 9.63
N GLU A 187 42.54 6.36 10.62
CA GLU A 187 41.37 5.51 10.84
C GLU A 187 40.33 5.87 9.77
N ASN A 188 40.10 4.93 8.85
CA ASN A 188 39.07 5.01 7.82
C ASN A 188 37.68 5.00 8.48
N THR A 189 37.25 6.13 9.02
CA THR A 189 35.83 6.37 9.28
C THR A 189 35.18 6.54 7.91
N ILE A 190 34.68 5.44 7.34
CA ILE A 190 33.81 5.47 6.16
C ILE A 190 32.58 6.28 6.59
N ILE A 191 32.59 7.60 6.33
CA ILE A 191 31.40 8.43 6.48
C ILE A 191 30.43 7.94 5.43
N SER A 192 29.55 7.02 5.83
CA SER A 192 28.49 6.48 4.98
C SER A 192 27.69 7.66 4.46
N SER A 193 27.70 7.85 3.13
CA SER A 193 26.94 8.92 2.49
C SER A 193 25.47 8.90 2.96
N PRO A 194 24.83 10.06 3.18
CA PRO A 194 23.46 10.10 3.68
C PRO A 194 22.54 9.32 2.75
N SER A 195 21.95 8.26 3.29
CA SER A 195 21.02 7.43 2.56
C SER A 195 19.64 8.09 2.64
N ASN A 196 18.93 8.11 1.51
CA ASN A 196 17.54 8.54 1.50
C ASN A 196 16.69 7.72 0.53
N MET A 197 15.39 7.80 0.71
CA MET A 197 14.39 7.15 -0.11
C MET A 197 13.18 8.09 -0.26
N LEU A 198 12.76 8.32 -1.50
CA LEU A 198 11.52 8.99 -1.83
C LEU A 198 10.57 7.98 -2.45
N LEU A 199 9.35 7.89 -1.91
CA LEU A 199 8.27 7.11 -2.49
C LEU A 199 7.06 8.02 -2.71
N ARG A 200 6.36 7.81 -3.82
CA ARG A 200 5.11 8.49 -4.14
C ARG A 200 4.07 7.47 -4.56
N PHE A 201 2.87 7.62 -4.03
CA PHE A 201 1.69 6.93 -4.51
C PHE A 201 0.67 7.97 -4.99
N ILE A 202 0.62 8.17 -6.31
CA ILE A 202 -0.15 9.24 -6.96
C ILE A 202 0.26 10.63 -6.44
N ASP A 203 -0.41 11.12 -5.41
CA ASP A 203 -0.30 12.43 -4.77
C ASP A 203 0.24 12.36 -3.34
N ASP A 204 0.44 11.16 -2.80
CA ASP A 204 0.90 10.92 -1.43
C ASP A 204 2.41 10.61 -1.41
N PHE A 205 3.21 11.52 -0.88
CA PHE A 205 4.67 11.40 -0.77
C PHE A 205 5.10 10.95 0.62
N ILE A 206 6.12 10.10 0.67
CA ILE A 206 6.92 9.82 1.86
C ILE A 206 8.41 9.89 1.49
N PHE A 207 9.13 10.73 2.23
CA PHE A 207 10.57 10.86 2.14
C PHE A 207 11.20 10.42 3.45
N ILE A 208 12.26 9.62 3.36
CA ILE A 208 12.96 9.05 4.50
C ILE A 208 14.45 9.31 4.30
N SER A 209 15.13 9.85 5.31
CA SER A 209 16.54 10.23 5.26
C SER A 209 17.24 9.91 6.58
N THR A 210 18.53 9.57 6.53
CA THR A 210 19.39 9.49 7.73
C THR A 210 20.04 10.82 8.11
N SER A 211 19.89 11.86 7.29
CA SER A 211 20.32 13.23 7.61
C SER A 211 19.12 14.11 7.92
N ARG A 212 19.16 14.76 9.08
CA ARG A 212 18.16 15.74 9.55
C ARG A 212 18.16 16.97 8.66
N GLU A 213 19.32 17.44 8.25
CA GLU A 213 19.51 18.63 7.42
C GLU A 213 18.87 18.42 6.05
N GLN A 214 19.09 17.26 5.45
CA GLN A 214 18.47 16.90 4.19
C GLN A 214 16.94 16.81 4.31
N ALA A 215 16.42 16.14 5.34
CA ALA A 215 14.98 16.05 5.57
C ALA A 215 14.36 17.42 5.84
N THR A 216 15.03 18.29 6.58
CA THR A 216 14.61 19.68 6.86
C THR A 216 14.60 20.51 5.58
N SER A 217 15.64 20.40 4.75
CA SER A 217 15.72 21.09 3.47
C SER A 217 14.61 20.63 2.52
N PHE A 218 14.36 19.32 2.45
CA PHE A 218 13.27 18.75 1.66
C PHE A 218 11.89 19.17 2.17
N PHE A 219 11.68 19.21 3.49
CA PHE A 219 10.48 19.77 4.11
C PHE A 219 10.20 21.19 3.61
N TYR A 220 11.17 22.09 3.69
CA TYR A 220 10.99 23.47 3.25
C TYR A 220 10.77 23.56 1.73
N ARG A 221 11.41 22.68 0.95
CA ARG A 221 11.19 22.63 -0.50
C ARG A 221 9.75 22.24 -0.83
N LEU A 222 9.19 21.23 -0.16
CA LEU A 222 7.80 20.82 -0.34
C LEU A 222 6.82 21.88 0.15
N HIS A 223 7.07 22.48 1.31
CA HIS A 223 6.21 23.51 1.90
C HIS A 223 6.14 24.77 1.01
N ARG A 224 7.23 25.14 0.32
CA ARG A 224 7.23 26.25 -0.66
C ARG A 224 6.39 25.95 -1.91
N GLY A 225 6.12 24.68 -2.19
CA GLY A 225 5.42 24.25 -3.41
C GLY A 225 6.25 24.38 -4.68
N PHE A 226 5.69 23.94 -5.79
CA PHE A 226 6.31 23.93 -7.11
C PHE A 226 5.42 24.72 -8.07
N GLN A 227 5.69 26.02 -8.19
CA GLN A 227 4.88 26.96 -8.95
C GLN A 227 4.71 26.55 -10.42
N ASP A 228 5.80 26.14 -11.08
CA ASP A 228 5.78 25.69 -12.49
C ASP A 228 4.96 24.42 -12.73
N TYR A 229 4.60 23.71 -11.66
CA TYR A 229 3.74 22.53 -11.70
C TYR A 229 2.40 22.76 -11.01
N ASN A 230 2.11 23.99 -10.57
CA ASN A 230 0.95 24.33 -9.75
C ASN A 230 0.72 23.33 -8.59
N CYS A 231 1.81 22.86 -7.99
CA CYS A 231 1.79 21.74 -7.05
C CYS A 231 2.11 22.25 -5.64
N TYR A 232 1.12 22.18 -4.77
CA TYR A 232 1.23 22.62 -3.37
C TYR A 232 0.77 21.51 -2.44
N MET A 233 1.38 21.41 -1.27
CA MET A 233 1.04 20.37 -0.30
C MET A 233 -0.14 20.81 0.56
N ASN A 234 -0.94 19.83 0.98
CA ASN A 234 -2.03 20.03 1.94
C ASN A 234 -1.45 20.14 3.35
N GLU A 235 -1.58 21.32 3.95
CA GLU A 235 -1.03 21.65 5.27
C GLU A 235 -1.57 20.73 6.39
N GLU A 236 -2.86 20.36 6.36
CA GLU A 236 -3.47 19.48 7.38
C GLU A 236 -2.95 18.04 7.34
N LYS A 237 -2.44 17.64 6.17
CA LYS A 237 -1.91 16.30 5.89
C LYS A 237 -0.39 16.31 5.73
N PHE A 238 0.27 17.39 6.11
CA PHE A 238 1.73 17.48 6.13
C PHE A 238 2.24 16.99 7.48
N CYS A 239 3.26 16.12 7.54
CA CYS A 239 3.76 15.56 8.79
C CYS A 239 5.26 15.25 8.75
N VAL A 240 5.91 15.36 9.90
CA VAL A 240 7.29 14.92 10.13
C VAL A 240 7.43 14.22 11.49
N ASN A 241 8.49 13.44 11.68
CA ASN A 241 8.82 12.80 12.95
C ASN A 241 9.92 13.52 13.76
N PHE A 242 10.35 14.71 13.35
CA PHE A 242 11.46 15.45 13.97
C PHE A 242 11.13 16.94 14.10
N ASP A 243 11.87 17.64 14.97
CA ASP A 243 11.68 19.07 15.20
C ASP A 243 12.22 19.91 14.03
N ILE A 244 11.40 20.84 13.55
CA ILE A 244 11.75 21.79 12.50
C ILE A 244 11.77 23.19 13.12
N GLY A 245 12.79 23.47 13.94
CA GLY A 245 13.02 24.79 14.56
C GLY A 245 11.80 25.40 15.27
N ASN A 246 11.66 26.73 15.21
CA ASN A 246 10.64 27.54 15.92
C ASN A 246 9.17 27.28 15.54
N LYS A 247 8.86 26.29 14.68
CA LYS A 247 7.48 25.90 14.40
C LYS A 247 7.15 24.65 15.22
N SER A 248 6.51 24.88 16.37
CA SER A 248 5.85 23.82 17.12
C SER A 248 4.95 23.02 16.16
N ARG A 249 5.08 21.69 16.24
CA ARG A 249 4.30 20.64 15.56
C ARG A 249 3.09 21.19 14.81
N PHE A 250 3.19 21.26 13.48
CA PHE A 250 2.01 21.46 12.63
C PHE A 250 0.93 20.47 13.09
N PRO A 251 -0.31 20.92 13.36
CA PRO A 251 -1.40 20.03 13.74
C PRO A 251 -1.69 19.10 12.57
N SER A 252 -1.03 17.95 12.58
CA SER A 252 -1.06 17.01 11.47
C SER A 252 -1.98 15.85 11.78
N ASN A 253 -2.97 15.66 10.91
CA ASN A 253 -3.85 14.51 10.96
C ASN A 253 -3.15 13.21 10.50
N ARG A 254 -1.84 13.19 10.28
CA ARG A 254 -1.09 11.98 9.90
C ARG A 254 -0.27 11.35 11.01
N LEU A 255 0.16 12.12 12.01
CA LEU A 255 0.80 11.55 13.19
C LEU A 255 -0.25 10.75 13.97
N TYR A 256 0.06 9.50 14.29
CA TYR A 256 -0.75 8.65 15.15
C TYR A 256 0.13 8.15 16.28
N VAL A 257 -0.33 8.35 17.52
CA VAL A 257 0.34 7.83 18.71
C VAL A 257 -0.60 6.81 19.34
N GLY A 258 -0.12 5.57 19.48
CA GLY A 258 -0.85 4.51 20.15
C GLY A 258 -0.97 4.76 21.65
N GLU A 259 -1.83 3.99 22.33
CA GLU A 259 -1.94 4.02 23.80
C GLU A 259 -0.68 3.47 24.48
N ASP A 260 0.14 2.73 23.74
CA ASP A 260 1.47 2.27 24.10
C ASP A 260 2.56 3.35 23.98
N GLY A 261 2.20 4.57 23.55
CA GLY A 261 3.14 5.67 23.32
C GLY A 261 3.94 5.56 22.02
N ILE A 262 3.73 4.51 21.21
CA ILE A 262 4.45 4.32 19.95
C ILE A 262 3.89 5.29 18.91
N SER A 263 4.79 6.02 18.25
CA SER A 263 4.42 6.99 17.22
C SER A 263 4.56 6.42 15.81
N PHE A 264 3.59 6.75 14.95
CA PHE A 264 3.50 6.30 13.58
C PHE A 264 3.16 7.47 12.65
N LEU A 265 3.71 7.45 11.44
CA LEU A 265 3.22 8.27 10.33
C LEU A 265 2.29 7.47 9.44
N ARG A 266 1.12 8.05 9.16
CA ARG A 266 0.16 7.51 8.20
C ARG A 266 0.57 7.83 6.77
N TRP A 267 0.73 6.81 5.94
CA TRP A 267 0.99 6.96 4.51
C TRP A 267 0.24 5.90 3.70
N SER A 268 -0.65 6.32 2.80
CA SER A 268 -1.37 5.46 1.86
C SER A 268 -2.03 4.19 2.47
N GLY A 269 -2.56 4.29 3.70
CA GLY A 269 -3.20 3.17 4.41
C GLY A 269 -2.26 2.24 5.17
N LEU A 270 -1.02 2.67 5.36
CA LEU A 270 -0.01 2.06 6.21
C LEU A 270 0.28 2.97 7.41
N LEU A 271 0.67 2.35 8.52
CA LEU A 271 1.32 3.00 9.65
C LEU A 271 2.80 2.64 9.58
N VAL A 272 3.66 3.64 9.44
CA VAL A 272 5.12 3.48 9.46
C VAL A 272 5.61 3.95 10.82
N ASN A 273 6.26 3.05 11.57
CA ASN A 273 6.83 3.41 12.87
C ASN A 273 7.89 4.50 12.69
N SER A 274 7.76 5.58 13.46
CA SER A 274 8.63 6.77 13.33
C SER A 274 10.09 6.50 13.66
N SER A 275 10.42 5.41 14.35
CA SER A 275 11.77 5.08 14.79
C SER A 275 12.29 3.80 14.15
N THR A 276 11.46 2.75 14.07
CA THR A 276 11.91 1.42 13.60
C THR A 276 11.64 1.16 12.11
N LEU A 277 10.84 2.02 11.46
CA LEU A 277 10.34 1.84 10.08
C LEU A 277 9.53 0.55 9.85
N GLU A 278 9.12 -0.13 10.92
CA GLU A 278 8.20 -1.26 10.84
C GLU A 278 6.82 -0.81 10.36
N VAL A 279 6.13 -1.70 9.66
CA VAL A 279 4.91 -1.36 8.91
C VAL A 279 3.72 -2.13 9.45
N GLN A 280 2.68 -1.37 9.81
CA GLN A 280 1.38 -1.91 10.21
C GLN A 280 0.25 -1.44 9.30
N GLY A 281 -0.88 -2.13 9.34
CA GLY A 281 -2.08 -1.71 8.63
C GLY A 281 -2.76 -0.53 9.31
N ASP A 282 -3.09 0.54 8.57
CA ASP A 282 -3.88 1.64 9.13
C ASP A 282 -5.37 1.27 9.20
N TYR A 283 -5.86 1.03 10.42
CA TYR A 283 -7.27 0.76 10.72
C TYR A 283 -8.02 1.99 11.25
N THR A 284 -7.36 3.13 11.44
CA THR A 284 -7.98 4.36 11.97
C THR A 284 -9.08 4.91 11.06
N ARG A 285 -9.01 4.59 9.76
CA ARG A 285 -10.04 4.90 8.76
C ARG A 285 -11.43 4.32 9.06
N TYR A 286 -11.54 3.34 9.95
CA TYR A 286 -12.81 2.75 10.36
C TYR A 286 -13.43 3.42 11.60
N LEU A 287 -12.78 4.40 12.22
CA LEU A 287 -13.22 4.98 13.48
C LEU A 287 -14.47 5.86 13.36
N ASN A 288 -14.62 6.57 12.24
CA ASN A 288 -15.66 7.59 12.10
C ASN A 288 -17.02 7.04 11.67
N ASN A 289 -17.09 5.79 11.22
CA ASN A 289 -18.31 5.18 10.68
C ASN A 289 -18.55 3.79 11.28
N HIS A 290 -19.82 3.37 11.34
CA HIS A 290 -20.15 2.01 11.73
C HIS A 290 -19.64 1.02 10.67
N LEU A 291 -18.93 -0.03 11.07
CA LEU A 291 -18.25 -0.97 10.17
C LEU A 291 -19.18 -1.60 9.12
N ARG A 292 -20.47 -1.75 9.44
CA ARG A 292 -21.51 -2.23 8.51
C ARG A 292 -21.57 -1.44 7.20
N SER A 293 -21.26 -0.14 7.19
CA SER A 293 -21.28 0.68 5.98
C SER A 293 -20.19 0.30 4.98
N THR A 294 -19.22 -0.52 5.40
CA THR A 294 -18.12 -1.02 4.55
C THR A 294 -18.45 -2.36 3.89
N LEU A 295 -19.65 -2.90 4.11
CA LEU A 295 -20.04 -4.24 3.72
C LEU A 295 -21.18 -4.23 2.70
N THR A 296 -21.08 -5.13 1.72
CA THR A 296 -22.21 -5.52 0.87
C THR A 296 -22.57 -6.96 1.20
N VAL A 297 -23.76 -7.16 1.76
CA VAL A 297 -24.30 -8.46 2.14
C VAL A 297 -25.17 -8.97 0.98
N ARG A 298 -24.89 -10.19 0.52
CA ARG A 298 -25.70 -10.86 -0.50
C ARG A 298 -26.55 -11.90 0.20
N TRP A 299 -27.86 -11.80 0.06
CA TRP A 299 -28.82 -12.75 0.64
C TRP A 299 -29.42 -13.70 -0.40
N GLN A 300 -29.33 -13.37 -1.69
CA GLN A 300 -29.80 -14.22 -2.78
C GLN A 300 -28.73 -15.24 -3.19
N GLY A 301 -29.14 -16.46 -3.54
CA GLY A 301 -28.25 -17.51 -4.05
C GLY A 301 -27.76 -18.47 -2.95
N LYS A 302 -26.43 -18.61 -2.80
CA LYS A 302 -25.79 -19.54 -1.87
C LYS A 302 -25.10 -18.78 -0.72
N PRO A 303 -25.83 -18.36 0.32
CA PRO A 303 -25.32 -17.49 1.38
C PRO A 303 -24.15 -18.08 2.18
N ASP A 304 -24.05 -19.41 2.30
CA ASP A 304 -22.90 -20.11 2.91
C ASP A 304 -21.61 -19.89 2.11
N HIS A 305 -21.70 -20.06 0.80
CA HIS A 305 -20.61 -19.87 -0.14
C HIS A 305 -20.19 -18.40 -0.17
N ASP A 306 -21.16 -17.49 -0.16
CA ASP A 306 -20.90 -16.05 -0.21
C ASP A 306 -20.24 -15.54 1.08
N LEU A 307 -20.69 -15.98 2.26
CA LEU A 307 -20.03 -15.65 3.52
C LEU A 307 -18.56 -16.14 3.53
N LYS A 308 -18.34 -17.37 3.08
CA LYS A 308 -17.00 -17.95 2.94
C LYS A 308 -16.11 -17.13 2.01
N MET A 309 -16.60 -16.74 0.84
CA MET A 309 -15.86 -15.88 -0.09
C MET A 309 -15.62 -14.49 0.50
N LYS A 310 -16.60 -13.94 1.24
CA LYS A 310 -16.48 -12.62 1.87
C LYS A 310 -15.41 -12.57 2.94
N LEU A 311 -15.28 -13.58 3.81
CA LEU A 311 -14.17 -13.62 4.77
C LEU A 311 -12.81 -13.64 4.08
N GLN A 312 -12.68 -14.41 2.99
CA GLN A 312 -11.47 -14.42 2.17
C GLN A 312 -11.19 -13.05 1.53
N CYS A 313 -12.22 -12.37 1.04
CA CYS A 313 -12.11 -11.01 0.52
C CYS A 313 -11.74 -9.98 1.59
N PHE A 314 -12.15 -10.16 2.85
CA PHE A 314 -11.80 -9.23 3.93
C PHE A 314 -10.32 -9.30 4.30
N VAL A 315 -9.75 -10.51 4.29
CA VAL A 315 -8.34 -10.70 4.66
C VAL A 315 -7.37 -10.50 3.49
N ARG A 316 -7.79 -10.81 2.25
CA ARG A 316 -6.92 -10.76 1.05
C ARG A 316 -6.15 -9.44 0.84
N PRO A 317 -6.74 -8.24 1.02
CA PRO A 317 -6.02 -6.98 0.85
C PRO A 317 -4.85 -6.82 1.83
N LYS A 318 -4.91 -7.47 3.00
CA LYS A 318 -3.90 -7.36 4.06
C LYS A 318 -2.84 -8.45 4.01
N CYS A 319 -2.94 -9.43 3.10
CA CYS A 319 -1.89 -10.42 2.86
C CYS A 319 -0.73 -9.87 2.00
N HIS A 320 -0.33 -8.61 2.16
CA HIS A 320 0.80 -8.05 1.40
C HIS A 320 2.12 -8.37 2.11
N PRO A 321 3.18 -8.81 1.39
CA PRO A 321 4.48 -9.16 1.98
C PRO A 321 5.09 -8.11 2.91
N ILE A 322 4.85 -6.82 2.65
CA ILE A 322 5.32 -5.70 3.49
C ILE A 322 4.97 -5.84 4.99
N PHE A 323 3.89 -6.55 5.34
CA PHE A 323 3.46 -6.73 6.74
C PHE A 323 4.10 -7.95 7.43
N PHE A 324 4.68 -8.88 6.66
CA PHE A 324 5.10 -10.20 7.16
C PHE A 324 6.57 -10.53 6.86
N ASP A 325 7.24 -9.70 6.06
CA ASP A 325 8.66 -9.85 5.78
C ASP A 325 9.51 -9.51 7.02
N SER A 326 10.22 -10.51 7.53
CA SER A 326 11.09 -10.42 8.70
C SER A 326 12.31 -9.52 8.49
N ASN A 327 12.63 -9.16 7.23
CA ASN A 327 13.63 -8.14 6.95
C ASN A 327 13.14 -6.72 7.37
N ILE A 328 11.82 -6.51 7.34
CA ILE A 328 11.18 -5.22 7.61
C ILE A 328 10.68 -5.18 9.05
N ASN A 329 9.95 -6.23 9.46
CA ASN A 329 9.20 -6.26 10.71
C ASN A 329 9.79 -7.28 11.68
N SER A 330 9.82 -6.92 12.96
CA SER A 330 10.12 -7.85 14.05
C SER A 330 9.10 -8.98 14.13
N ALA A 331 9.47 -10.06 14.83
CA ALA A 331 8.58 -11.17 15.14
C ALA A 331 7.26 -10.71 15.78
N ASP A 332 7.34 -9.68 16.63
CA ASP A 332 6.23 -9.06 17.35
C ASP A 332 5.25 -8.39 16.38
N VAL A 333 5.77 -7.51 15.50
CA VAL A 333 4.95 -6.78 14.53
C VAL A 333 4.35 -7.70 13.47
N VAL A 334 5.07 -8.75 13.03
CA VAL A 334 4.51 -9.76 12.10
C VAL A 334 3.25 -10.41 12.70
N ARG A 335 3.30 -10.83 13.97
CA ARG A 335 2.16 -11.46 14.66
C ARG A 335 1.06 -10.46 14.98
N LEU A 336 1.42 -9.23 15.37
CA LEU A 336 0.46 -8.15 15.57
C LEU A 336 -0.34 -7.86 14.30
N ASN A 337 0.31 -7.76 13.13
CA ASN A 337 -0.35 -7.56 11.85
C ASN A 337 -1.37 -8.66 11.54
N ILE A 338 -1.04 -9.93 11.81
CA ILE A 338 -1.95 -11.07 11.64
C ILE A 338 -3.15 -10.94 12.58
N TYR A 339 -2.90 -10.66 13.86
CA TYR A 339 -3.93 -10.52 14.87
C TYR A 339 -4.90 -9.39 14.52
N GLN A 340 -4.40 -8.21 14.15
CA GLN A 340 -5.18 -7.06 13.73
C GLN A 340 -6.05 -7.35 12.49
N VAL A 341 -5.53 -8.11 11.51
CA VAL A 341 -6.32 -8.57 10.35
C VAL A 341 -7.50 -9.43 10.81
N PHE A 342 -7.27 -10.36 11.74
CA PHE A 342 -8.33 -11.22 12.24
C PHE A 342 -9.32 -10.49 13.16
N LEU A 343 -8.90 -9.50 13.93
CA LEU A 343 -9.80 -8.64 14.69
C LEU A 343 -10.80 -7.95 13.76
N LEU A 344 -10.31 -7.27 12.72
CA LEU A 344 -11.19 -6.62 11.75
C LEU A 344 -12.06 -7.64 11.01
N CYS A 345 -11.50 -8.80 10.63
CA CYS A 345 -12.25 -9.87 9.97
C CYS A 345 -13.38 -10.40 10.85
N ALA A 346 -13.15 -10.62 12.15
CA ALA A 346 -14.15 -11.06 13.10
C ALA A 346 -15.26 -10.00 13.33
N MET A 347 -14.90 -8.71 13.34
CA MET A 347 -15.89 -7.62 13.42
C MET A 347 -16.75 -7.57 12.15
N LYS A 348 -16.14 -7.69 10.96
CA LYS A 348 -16.87 -7.76 9.69
C LYS A 348 -17.73 -9.03 9.59
N PHE A 349 -17.26 -10.16 10.10
CA PHE A 349 -18.04 -11.38 10.23
C PHE A 349 -19.28 -11.16 11.09
N HIS A 350 -19.14 -10.52 12.25
CA HIS A 350 -20.27 -10.19 13.11
C HIS A 350 -21.31 -9.34 12.38
N CYS A 351 -20.90 -8.23 11.76
CA CYS A 351 -21.80 -7.36 11.00
C CYS A 351 -22.50 -8.14 9.87
N TYR A 352 -21.75 -8.91 9.09
CA TYR A 352 -22.30 -9.67 7.97
C TYR A 352 -23.33 -10.70 8.42
N VAL A 353 -23.01 -11.49 9.45
CA VAL A 353 -23.92 -12.51 10.00
C VAL A 353 -25.12 -11.86 10.67
N SER A 354 -24.95 -10.71 11.34
CA SER A 354 -26.05 -9.98 11.95
C SER A 354 -27.08 -9.55 10.90
N GLU A 355 -26.63 -8.96 9.79
CA GLU A 355 -27.51 -8.57 8.69
C GLU A 355 -28.13 -9.80 8.01
N LEU A 356 -27.34 -10.84 7.72
CA LEU A 356 -27.83 -12.07 7.08
C LEU A 356 -28.85 -12.81 7.95
N SER A 357 -28.68 -12.80 9.28
CA SER A 357 -29.53 -13.53 10.23
C SER A 357 -31.00 -13.11 10.23
N SER A 358 -31.31 -11.93 9.70
CA SER A 358 -32.69 -11.48 9.48
C SER A 358 -33.41 -12.29 8.39
N ILE A 359 -32.67 -12.89 7.46
CA ILE A 359 -33.19 -13.62 6.30
C ILE A 359 -32.81 -15.10 6.39
N TRP A 360 -31.59 -15.42 6.83
CA TRP A 360 -31.06 -16.77 6.80
C TRP A 360 -30.03 -17.03 7.92
N LYS A 361 -30.11 -18.21 8.55
CA LYS A 361 -29.24 -18.60 9.66
C LYS A 361 -28.57 -19.95 9.39
N LEU A 362 -27.24 -19.96 9.41
CA LEU A 362 -26.44 -21.19 9.38
C LEU A 362 -26.39 -21.88 10.72
N CYS A 363 -26.16 -23.20 10.69
CA CYS A 363 -25.78 -23.93 11.89
C CYS A 363 -24.40 -23.49 12.41
N THR A 364 -24.24 -23.50 13.73
CA THR A 364 -23.05 -23.02 14.44
C THR A 364 -21.74 -23.69 13.95
N ARG A 365 -21.79 -25.00 13.66
CA ARG A 365 -20.65 -25.76 13.12
C ARG A 365 -20.20 -25.26 11.74
N SER A 366 -21.11 -24.74 10.91
CA SER A 366 -20.77 -24.19 9.60
C SER A 366 -20.03 -22.87 9.72
N TYR A 367 -20.44 -21.99 10.65
CA TYR A 367 -19.68 -20.77 10.94
C TYR A 367 -18.25 -21.08 11.38
N LEU A 368 -18.07 -22.05 12.29
CA LEU A 368 -16.73 -22.47 12.72
C LEU A 368 -15.86 -22.93 11.54
N LYS A 369 -16.39 -23.83 10.68
CA LYS A 369 -15.67 -24.31 9.49
C LYS A 369 -15.30 -23.18 8.53
N ILE A 370 -16.18 -22.19 8.36
CA ILE A 370 -15.94 -21.01 7.51
C ILE A 370 -14.81 -20.15 8.10
N ILE A 371 -14.83 -19.92 9.42
CA ILE A 371 -13.77 -19.18 10.14
C ILE A 371 -12.43 -19.89 9.99
N GLU A 372 -12.33 -21.18 10.32
CA GLU A 372 -11.10 -21.98 10.19
C GLU A 372 -10.55 -21.97 8.77
N ARG A 373 -11.44 -22.03 7.77
CA ARG A 373 -11.04 -21.93 6.37
C ARG A 373 -10.48 -20.56 6.03
N SER A 374 -10.99 -19.48 6.62
CA SER A 374 -10.44 -18.13 6.45
C SER A 374 -9.05 -17.99 7.07
N LEU A 375 -8.80 -18.63 8.23
CA LEU A 375 -7.49 -18.64 8.88
C LEU A 375 -6.43 -19.34 8.01
N ARG A 376 -6.72 -20.56 7.57
CA ARG A 376 -5.85 -21.32 6.65
C ARG A 376 -5.63 -20.58 5.33
N TYR A 377 -6.69 -19.96 4.79
CA TYR A 377 -6.57 -19.18 3.56
C TYR A 377 -5.60 -18.01 3.71
N LEU A 378 -5.62 -17.28 4.84
CA LEU A 378 -4.68 -16.20 5.11
C LEU A 378 -3.23 -16.72 5.04
N HIS A 379 -2.92 -17.78 5.79
CA HIS A 379 -1.58 -18.37 5.84
C HIS A 379 -1.07 -18.77 4.46
N LEU A 380 -1.88 -19.53 3.71
CA LEU A 380 -1.52 -19.99 2.37
C LEU A 380 -1.32 -18.81 1.40
N LEU A 381 -2.16 -17.78 1.49
CA LEU A 381 -2.05 -16.60 0.63
C LEU A 381 -0.80 -15.77 0.95
N ILE A 382 -0.46 -15.61 2.24
CA ILE A 382 0.77 -14.93 2.66
C ILE A 382 1.97 -15.68 2.09
N LYS A 383 2.09 -17.00 2.33
CA LYS A 383 3.17 -17.83 1.79
C LYS A 383 3.30 -17.69 0.27
N LYS A 384 2.20 -17.83 -0.46
CA LYS A 384 2.17 -17.67 -1.92
C LYS A 384 2.66 -16.30 -2.37
N ARG A 385 2.23 -15.23 -1.69
CA ARG A 385 2.60 -13.86 -2.06
C ARG A 385 4.04 -13.54 -1.74
N MET A 386 4.54 -14.00 -0.60
CA MET A 386 5.96 -13.90 -0.23
C MET A 386 6.86 -14.53 -1.31
N GLN A 387 6.49 -15.71 -1.81
CA GLN A 387 7.22 -16.42 -2.87
C GLN A 387 7.10 -15.74 -4.24
N SER A 388 5.98 -15.08 -4.54
CA SER A 388 5.76 -14.42 -5.84
C SER A 388 6.45 -13.06 -5.99
N VAL A 389 6.93 -12.48 -4.89
CA VAL A 389 7.59 -11.18 -4.92
C VAL A 389 9.01 -11.35 -5.44
N ASN A 390 9.24 -10.89 -6.67
CA ASN A 390 10.54 -10.84 -7.30
C ASN A 390 11.09 -9.40 -7.20
N ILE A 391 12.01 -9.15 -6.27
CA ILE A 391 12.65 -7.84 -6.05
C ILE A 391 14.08 -7.80 -6.66
N GLY A 392 14.46 -8.84 -7.41
CA GLY A 392 15.78 -8.99 -8.02
C GLY A 392 16.61 -10.11 -7.37
N PRO A 393 17.80 -10.40 -7.92
CA PRO A 393 18.58 -11.59 -7.55
C PRO A 393 19.12 -11.59 -6.12
N ASN A 394 19.27 -10.41 -5.50
CA ASN A 394 19.93 -10.25 -4.20
C ASN A 394 18.96 -10.11 -3.02
N PHE A 395 17.65 -10.24 -3.25
CA PHE A 395 16.66 -10.06 -2.18
C PHE A 395 15.51 -11.05 -2.24
N CYS A 396 15.35 -11.81 -1.16
CA CYS A 396 14.22 -12.70 -0.95
C CYS A 396 13.50 -12.30 0.35
N PRO A 397 12.19 -12.00 0.30
CA PRO A 397 11.38 -11.80 1.49
C PRO A 397 11.48 -13.00 2.45
N VAL A 398 11.64 -12.75 3.74
CA VAL A 398 11.77 -13.82 4.75
C VAL A 398 10.47 -13.89 5.53
N LEU A 399 9.87 -15.07 5.65
CA LEU A 399 8.66 -15.29 6.45
C LEU A 399 8.96 -16.23 7.62
N GLN A 400 9.08 -15.67 8.82
CA GLN A 400 9.21 -16.44 10.06
C GLN A 400 7.85 -16.52 10.78
N LEU A 401 7.01 -17.46 10.32
CA LEU A 401 5.65 -17.62 10.82
C LEU A 401 5.15 -19.06 10.64
N GLU A 402 4.69 -19.67 11.72
CA GLU A 402 4.12 -21.01 11.69
C GLU A 402 2.60 -21.00 11.44
N GLU A 403 2.08 -22.10 10.87
CA GLU A 403 0.62 -22.24 10.64
C GLU A 403 -0.17 -22.21 11.95
N GLY A 404 0.35 -22.86 12.99
CA GLY A 404 -0.28 -22.91 14.31
C GLY A 404 -0.40 -21.53 14.95
N GLU A 405 0.58 -20.64 14.73
CA GLU A 405 0.51 -19.26 15.23
C GLU A 405 -0.62 -18.47 14.56
N VAL A 406 -0.79 -18.63 13.24
CA VAL A 406 -1.88 -17.98 12.50
C VAL A 406 -3.24 -18.48 12.97
N GLU A 407 -3.40 -19.81 13.15
CA GLU A 407 -4.64 -20.39 13.65
C GLU A 407 -4.94 -19.90 15.07
N TRP A 408 -3.95 -19.92 15.97
CA TRP A 408 -4.10 -19.47 17.35
C TRP A 408 -4.48 -17.98 17.46
N LEU A 409 -3.77 -17.10 16.75
CA LEU A 409 -4.07 -15.66 16.72
C LEU A 409 -5.47 -15.39 16.15
N GLY A 410 -5.85 -16.12 15.10
CA GLY A 410 -7.17 -16.04 14.51
C GLY A 410 -8.28 -16.46 15.47
N LEU A 411 -8.14 -17.62 16.11
CA LEU A 411 -9.10 -18.09 17.11
C LEU A 411 -9.22 -17.11 18.28
N ASN A 412 -8.09 -16.61 18.79
CA ASN A 412 -8.07 -15.62 19.87
C ASN A 412 -8.84 -14.34 19.47
N ALA A 413 -8.53 -13.77 18.30
CA ALA A 413 -9.18 -12.57 17.79
C ALA A 413 -10.72 -12.74 17.69
N TYR A 414 -11.18 -13.86 17.13
CA TYR A 414 -12.61 -14.17 17.02
C TYR A 414 -13.26 -14.32 18.41
N VAL A 415 -12.60 -14.99 19.36
CA VAL A 415 -13.11 -15.11 20.73
C VAL A 415 -13.25 -13.73 21.38
N GLN A 416 -12.25 -12.86 21.27
CA GLN A 416 -12.28 -11.52 21.89
C GLN A 416 -13.36 -10.62 21.29
N VAL A 417 -13.52 -10.62 19.96
CA VAL A 417 -14.54 -9.83 19.27
C VAL A 417 -15.94 -10.35 19.57
N LEU A 418 -16.18 -11.66 19.42
CA LEU A 418 -17.51 -12.25 19.62
C LEU A 418 -17.93 -12.28 21.09
N LYS A 419 -16.99 -12.24 22.05
CA LYS A 419 -17.30 -12.05 23.48
C LYS A 419 -18.08 -10.75 23.72
N ARG A 420 -17.78 -9.66 23.00
CA ARG A 420 -18.55 -8.40 23.10
C ARG A 420 -19.97 -8.50 22.51
N LYS A 421 -20.24 -9.57 21.75
CA LYS A 421 -21.51 -9.83 21.05
C LYS A 421 -22.12 -11.18 21.48
N GLN A 422 -21.85 -11.59 22.72
CA GLN A 422 -22.16 -12.93 23.23
C GLN A 422 -23.64 -13.32 23.12
N SER A 423 -24.56 -12.36 23.22
CA SER A 423 -26.01 -12.62 23.12
C SER A 423 -26.41 -13.25 21.78
N ARG A 424 -25.68 -12.95 20.69
CA ARG A 424 -25.93 -13.51 19.35
C ARG A 424 -25.09 -14.74 19.02
N HIS A 425 -23.95 -14.92 19.70
CA HIS A 425 -22.91 -15.88 19.30
C HIS A 425 -22.54 -16.89 20.40
N LYS A 426 -23.39 -17.11 21.42
CA LYS A 426 -23.09 -17.95 22.59
C LYS A 426 -22.56 -19.34 22.23
N GLU A 427 -23.25 -20.06 21.36
CA GLU A 427 -22.83 -21.41 20.93
C GLU A 427 -21.52 -21.38 20.14
N LEU A 428 -21.39 -20.46 19.19
CA LEU A 428 -20.16 -20.33 18.38
C LEU A 428 -18.96 -19.98 19.26
N LEU A 429 -19.16 -19.10 20.24
CA LEU A 429 -18.14 -18.71 21.20
C LEU A 429 -17.69 -19.89 22.08
N SER A 430 -18.60 -20.76 22.48
CA SER A 430 -18.27 -21.99 23.20
C SER A 430 -17.37 -22.91 22.37
N LEU A 431 -17.72 -23.13 21.09
CA LEU A 431 -16.90 -23.94 20.18
C LEU A 431 -15.52 -23.33 19.92
N LEU A 432 -15.46 -22.01 19.69
CA LEU A 432 -14.20 -21.30 19.47
C LEU A 432 -13.29 -21.35 20.70
N ARG A 433 -13.85 -21.20 21.91
CA ARG A 433 -13.10 -21.32 23.17
C ARG A 433 -12.56 -22.73 23.38
N SER A 434 -13.38 -23.76 23.16
CA SER A 434 -12.95 -25.15 23.26
C SER A 434 -11.80 -25.46 22.31
N LYS A 435 -11.86 -24.96 21.07
CA LYS A 435 -10.80 -25.12 20.09
C LYS A 435 -9.53 -24.34 20.46
N LEU A 436 -9.67 -23.11 20.96
CA LEU A 436 -8.55 -22.31 21.43
C LEU A 436 -7.86 -22.96 22.64
N SER A 437 -8.61 -23.49 23.61
CA SER A 437 -8.04 -24.17 24.78
C SER A 437 -7.33 -25.49 24.42
N ALA A 438 -7.81 -26.19 23.38
CA ALA A 438 -7.18 -27.42 22.88
C ALA A 438 -5.95 -27.15 21.98
N HIS A 439 -5.64 -25.89 21.69
CA HIS A 439 -4.52 -25.54 20.81
C HIS A 439 -3.19 -25.60 21.57
N ARG A 440 -2.19 -26.30 21.02
CA ARG A 440 -0.88 -26.56 21.67
C ARG A 440 -0.16 -25.30 22.19
N ILE A 441 -0.26 -24.21 21.44
CA ILE A 441 0.34 -22.90 21.79
C ILE A 441 -0.24 -22.32 23.09
N THR A 442 -1.46 -22.70 23.48
CA THR A 442 -2.13 -22.16 24.67
C THR A 442 -1.41 -22.56 25.98
N GLU A 443 -0.66 -23.66 25.97
CA GLU A 443 0.13 -24.10 27.14
C GLU A 443 1.42 -23.29 27.32
N ASN A 444 2.00 -22.78 26.24
CA ASN A 444 3.23 -21.99 26.27
C ASN A 444 3.20 -20.90 25.18
N VAL A 445 2.66 -19.74 25.53
CA VAL A 445 2.51 -18.59 24.62
C VAL A 445 3.82 -17.80 24.58
N SER A 446 4.45 -17.71 23.41
CA SER A 446 5.70 -16.98 23.20
C SER A 446 5.54 -15.46 23.41
N CYS A 447 6.62 -14.75 23.74
CA CYS A 447 6.60 -13.29 23.91
C CYS A 447 6.01 -12.53 22.70
N PRO A 448 6.35 -12.87 21.43
CA PRO A 448 5.76 -12.21 20.27
C PRO A 448 4.25 -12.41 20.12
N LEU A 449 3.72 -13.55 20.57
CA LEU A 449 2.28 -13.80 20.58
C LEU A 449 1.58 -13.01 21.70
N ASN A 450 2.20 -12.92 22.88
CA ASN A 450 1.71 -12.08 23.98
C ASN A 450 1.68 -10.60 23.59
N TYR A 451 2.73 -10.12 22.92
CA TYR A 451 2.77 -8.78 22.35
C TYR A 451 1.59 -8.57 21.38
N ALA A 452 1.37 -9.49 20.43
CA ALA A 452 0.31 -9.33 19.45
C ALA A 452 -1.10 -9.24 20.06
N ILE A 453 -1.39 -9.97 21.14
CA ILE A 453 -2.73 -10.00 21.76
C ILE A 453 -2.97 -8.87 22.78
N ASP A 454 -1.94 -8.13 23.18
CA ASP A 454 -2.12 -6.96 24.04
C ASP A 454 -3.05 -5.95 23.36
N LYS A 455 -4.03 -5.47 24.12
CA LYS A 455 -5.04 -4.54 23.63
C LYS A 455 -4.44 -3.17 23.33
N THR A 456 -3.37 -2.76 24.00
CA THR A 456 -2.71 -1.46 23.81
C THR A 456 -2.25 -1.27 22.36
N HIS A 457 -1.60 -2.30 21.80
CA HIS A 457 -1.10 -2.36 20.42
C HIS A 457 -2.20 -2.47 19.35
N SER A 458 -3.45 -2.73 19.74
CA SER A 458 -4.62 -2.76 18.84
C SER A 458 -5.72 -1.78 19.28
N SER A 459 -5.37 -0.76 20.06
CA SER A 459 -6.31 0.18 20.69
C SER A 459 -7.25 0.87 19.69
N SER A 460 -6.74 1.28 18.53
CA SER A 460 -7.56 1.88 17.46
C SER A 460 -8.64 0.93 16.93
N ILE A 461 -8.33 -0.36 16.75
CA ILE A 461 -9.29 -1.35 16.25
C ILE A 461 -10.42 -1.54 17.27
N TRP A 462 -10.09 -1.54 18.57
CA TRP A 462 -11.09 -1.72 19.62
C TRP A 462 -12.08 -0.57 19.78
N LYS A 463 -11.77 0.61 19.20
CA LYS A 463 -12.63 1.80 19.14
C LYS A 463 -13.58 1.80 17.94
N ILE A 464 -13.43 0.85 16.99
CA ILE A 464 -14.33 0.71 15.84
C ILE A 464 -15.73 0.33 16.32
N LYS A 465 -16.75 1.00 15.77
CA LYS A 465 -18.17 0.67 16.00
C LYS A 465 -18.59 -0.45 15.04
N TYR A 466 -19.02 -1.60 15.58
CA TYR A 466 -19.47 -2.78 14.81
C TYR A 466 -20.59 -3.52 15.52
#